data_AF-A0AA85KK15-F1
#
_entry.id   AF-A0AA85KK15-F1
#
_cell.length_a   1.000
_cell.length_b   1.000
_cell.length_c   1.000
_cell.angle_alpha   90.00
_cell.angle_beta   90.00
_cell.angle_gamma   90.00
#
_symmetry.space_group_name_H-M   'P 1'
#
loop_
_entity.id
_entity.type
_entity.pdbx_description
1 polymer ?
#
loop_
_entity_poly.entity_id
_entity_poly.type
_entity_poly.pdbx_seq_one_letter_code
_entity_poly.pdbx_strand_id
1 'polypeptide(L)'
;MADAVDFLEKWPAHATGRSYARSQASIVNSRIVSLSEVETKISNLIPKPKFLETLEKNIADRLKDIQPDDRDSRFQIFKEAFQSFIYSFKTYKHFLSSIYQEYEEFLNFYKAEAQKLRPVKEYLWTISQECDERILKIQKKEKPEINSLRREIVRLRDLISQLKGEKLGLETQVGHLTQSLKEEHEKFRYEADAKLLLISEINAMRMQFDEIEVITKHAQIKTNENDDPVLLKIALEQARKAQSVSEFELVQLKAEYVNVMPKNRYDMLMDENLQLKNDFEAIMKEYEGLNESFKLLKNQLNEVMKQRDESESKIQQMQKVSTPRPEWNEVGRKLPGGLTKWLEETVSMTSQEKMHFMVNQFTLQNNENTEFNLNTYIKEELNFIPLFLQTDSTVKPRPMQLRDCLLIVHELWLTRKSEKDFIKVRN
;
A
#
# COMPACT_ATOMS: atom_id res chain seq x y z
N MET A 1 -52.06 -41.05 -17.17
CA MET A 1 -51.32 -41.86 -16.16
C MET A 1 -52.34 -42.62 -15.31
N ALA A 2 -52.96 -43.66 -15.85
CA ALA A 2 -54.02 -44.40 -15.16
C ALA A 2 -53.95 -45.93 -15.31
N ASP A 3 -52.94 -46.50 -15.98
CA ASP A 3 -52.84 -47.95 -16.22
C ASP A 3 -51.53 -48.56 -15.70
N ALA A 4 -51.05 -48.09 -14.55
CA ALA A 4 -49.84 -48.64 -13.89
C ALA A 4 -50.15 -49.40 -12.59
N VAL A 5 -51.44 -49.62 -12.27
CA VAL A 5 -51.87 -50.28 -11.03
C VAL A 5 -51.95 -51.81 -11.20
N ASP A 6 -52.11 -52.32 -12.43
CA ASP A 6 -52.45 -53.74 -12.66
C ASP A 6 -51.25 -54.64 -13.03
N PHE A 7 -50.04 -54.08 -13.17
CA PHE A 7 -48.83 -54.83 -13.55
C PHE A 7 -47.80 -55.01 -12.43
N LEU A 8 -47.97 -54.34 -11.28
CA LEU A 8 -47.13 -54.55 -10.10
C LEU A 8 -47.49 -55.85 -9.33
N GLU A 9 -48.61 -56.49 -9.64
CA GLU A 9 -49.07 -57.72 -8.96
C GLU A 9 -48.36 -59.01 -9.42
N LYS A 10 -47.47 -58.96 -10.41
CA LYS A 10 -46.84 -60.17 -10.97
C LYS A 10 -45.32 -60.10 -11.03
N TRP A 11 -44.67 -59.91 -9.89
CA TRP A 11 -43.33 -60.48 -9.61
C TRP A 11 -42.90 -60.41 -8.13
N PRO A 12 -42.22 -61.45 -7.59
CA PRO A 12 -42.43 -62.87 -7.81
C PRO A 12 -43.52 -63.42 -6.86
N ALA A 13 -44.38 -64.27 -7.42
CA ALA A 13 -45.44 -65.02 -6.74
C ALA A 13 -44.91 -66.11 -5.77
N HIS A 14 -44.11 -65.70 -4.78
CA HIS A 14 -43.79 -66.51 -3.61
C HIS A 14 -44.14 -65.81 -2.29
N ALA A 15 -44.81 -64.66 -2.34
CA ALA A 15 -45.28 -63.91 -1.17
C ALA A 15 -46.81 -63.82 -1.06
N THR A 16 -47.56 -64.35 -2.02
CA THR A 16 -49.02 -64.40 -1.97
C THR A 16 -49.49 -65.67 -1.26
N GLY A 17 -49.41 -65.63 0.06
CA GLY A 17 -49.99 -66.69 0.88
C GLY A 17 -49.62 -66.59 2.34
N ARG A 18 -50.21 -65.62 3.05
CA ARG A 18 -50.68 -65.69 4.45
C ARG A 18 -50.81 -64.28 5.04
N SER A 19 -51.99 -63.70 4.93
CA SER A 19 -52.42 -62.60 5.81
C SER A 19 -52.68 -63.20 7.19
N TYR A 20 -51.78 -62.98 8.16
CA TYR A 20 -52.02 -63.41 9.54
C TYR A 20 -52.66 -62.29 10.35
N ALA A 21 -53.68 -62.66 11.13
CA ALA A 21 -54.29 -61.76 12.10
C ALA A 21 -53.24 -61.27 13.10
N ARG A 22 -53.20 -59.95 13.32
CA ARG A 22 -52.18 -59.21 14.09
C ARG A 22 -52.17 -59.50 15.60
N SER A 23 -52.92 -60.51 16.05
CA SER A 23 -53.06 -60.89 17.47
C SER A 23 -53.49 -62.35 17.53
N GLN A 24 -52.72 -63.20 18.23
CA GLN A 24 -53.15 -64.54 18.59
C GLN A 24 -53.42 -64.60 20.09
N ALA A 25 -54.51 -65.26 20.47
CA ALA A 25 -54.89 -65.43 21.86
C ALA A 25 -54.48 -66.82 22.34
N SER A 26 -53.81 -66.90 23.49
CA SER A 26 -53.47 -68.17 24.14
C SER A 26 -54.01 -68.20 25.57
N ILE A 27 -54.32 -69.41 26.06
CA ILE A 27 -54.82 -69.62 27.41
C ILE A 27 -53.64 -69.96 28.31
N VAL A 28 -53.33 -69.07 29.25
CA VAL A 28 -52.35 -69.32 30.32
C VAL A 28 -53.09 -69.14 31.64
N ASN A 29 -53.04 -70.16 32.51
CA ASN A 29 -53.73 -70.18 33.81
C ASN A 29 -55.23 -69.84 33.72
N SER A 30 -55.93 -70.49 32.77
CA SER A 30 -57.39 -70.40 32.59
C SER A 30 -57.94 -68.99 32.34
N ARG A 31 -57.12 -68.06 31.84
CA ARG A 31 -57.57 -66.78 31.23
C ARG A 31 -56.99 -66.63 29.83
N ILE A 32 -57.79 -66.07 28.92
CA ILE A 32 -57.39 -65.76 27.54
C ILE A 32 -56.59 -64.45 27.57
N VAL A 33 -55.33 -64.50 27.12
CA VAL A 33 -54.47 -63.32 26.99
C VAL A 33 -54.18 -63.08 25.51
N SER A 34 -54.37 -61.83 25.06
CA SER A 34 -54.03 -61.38 23.71
C SER A 34 -52.55 -61.06 23.62
N LEU A 35 -51.79 -61.84 22.83
CA LEU A 35 -50.38 -61.59 22.58
C LEU A 35 -50.22 -60.55 21.47
N SER A 36 -49.42 -59.51 21.72
CA SER A 36 -49.09 -58.47 20.73
C SER A 36 -47.77 -58.79 20.00
N GLU A 37 -47.57 -58.18 18.82
CA GLU A 37 -46.48 -58.41 17.84
C GLU A 37 -45.05 -58.46 18.42
N VAL A 38 -44.81 -57.91 19.62
CA VAL A 38 -43.49 -57.82 20.25
C VAL A 38 -43.11 -59.10 21.01
N GLU A 39 -44.09 -59.88 21.51
CA GLU A 39 -43.84 -61.06 22.35
C GLU A 39 -43.80 -62.37 21.56
N THR A 40 -44.45 -62.41 20.39
CA THR A 40 -44.31 -63.51 19.44
C THR A 40 -43.16 -63.19 18.48
N LYS A 41 -41.96 -63.72 18.75
CA LYS A 41 -40.83 -63.74 17.78
C LYS A 41 -41.17 -64.58 16.54
N ILE A 42 -42.15 -64.15 15.74
CA ILE A 42 -42.48 -64.75 14.46
C ILE A 42 -41.60 -64.04 13.43
N SER A 43 -40.47 -64.67 13.12
CA SER A 43 -39.65 -64.33 11.97
C SER A 43 -40.51 -64.33 10.70
N ASN A 44 -40.39 -63.30 9.86
CA ASN A 44 -40.99 -63.28 8.52
C ASN A 44 -40.59 -64.56 7.76
N LEU A 45 -41.53 -65.49 7.61
CA LEU A 45 -41.37 -66.86 7.11
C LEU A 45 -41.40 -66.96 5.56
N ILE A 46 -40.90 -65.94 4.86
CA ILE A 46 -40.51 -66.09 3.46
C ILE A 46 -38.98 -66.18 3.46
N PRO A 47 -38.40 -67.36 3.17
CA PRO A 47 -36.95 -67.49 3.10
C PRO A 47 -36.42 -66.46 2.12
N LYS A 48 -35.55 -65.58 2.62
CA LYS A 48 -34.87 -64.62 1.76
C LYS A 48 -34.17 -65.41 0.65
N PRO A 49 -34.31 -65.03 -0.63
CA PRO A 49 -33.63 -65.74 -1.71
C PRO A 49 -32.15 -65.90 -1.38
N LYS A 50 -31.63 -67.14 -1.43
CA LYS A 50 -30.21 -67.44 -1.07
C LYS A 50 -29.21 -66.52 -1.78
N PHE A 51 -29.55 -66.09 -2.99
CA PHE A 51 -28.77 -65.14 -3.77
C PHE A 51 -28.64 -63.75 -3.09
N LEU A 52 -29.72 -63.23 -2.52
CA LEU A 52 -29.70 -61.96 -1.79
C LEU A 52 -28.89 -62.06 -0.49
N GLU A 53 -28.97 -63.19 0.22
CA GLU A 53 -28.13 -63.42 1.40
C GLU A 53 -26.64 -63.46 1.05
N THR A 54 -26.27 -64.09 -0.07
CA THR A 54 -24.89 -64.10 -0.56
C THR A 54 -24.42 -62.71 -0.98
N LEU A 55 -25.26 -61.93 -1.68
CA LEU A 55 -24.93 -60.55 -2.05
C LEU A 55 -24.75 -59.64 -0.82
N GLU A 56 -25.63 -59.74 0.17
CA GLU A 56 -25.53 -58.93 1.38
C GLU A 56 -24.31 -59.28 2.24
N LYS A 57 -23.98 -60.57 2.35
CA LYS A 57 -22.73 -61.00 2.98
C LYS A 57 -21.52 -60.45 2.24
N ASN A 58 -21.52 -60.53 0.91
CA ASN A 58 -20.44 -59.97 0.08
C ASN A 58 -20.30 -58.44 0.22
N ILE A 59 -21.41 -57.70 0.30
CA ILE A 59 -21.40 -56.25 0.56
C ILE A 59 -20.86 -55.98 1.98
N ALA A 60 -21.37 -56.69 2.98
CA ALA A 60 -20.98 -56.49 4.37
C ALA A 60 -19.50 -56.83 4.61
N ASP A 61 -18.97 -57.86 3.96
CA ASP A 61 -17.56 -58.23 4.04
C ASP A 61 -16.68 -57.20 3.33
N ARG A 62 -17.04 -56.75 2.12
CA ARG A 62 -16.28 -55.71 1.40
C ARG A 62 -16.36 -54.33 2.07
N LEU A 63 -17.43 -54.02 2.79
CA LEU A 63 -17.55 -52.77 3.55
C LEU A 63 -16.72 -52.75 4.84
N LYS A 64 -16.34 -53.90 5.41
CA LYS A 64 -15.46 -53.95 6.59
C LYS A 64 -14.05 -53.46 6.28
N ASP A 65 -13.63 -53.61 5.03
CA ASP A 65 -12.27 -53.27 4.58
C ASP A 65 -12.14 -51.79 4.16
N ILE A 66 -13.22 -51.00 4.15
CA ILE A 66 -13.23 -49.61 3.67
C ILE A 66 -13.51 -48.63 4.81
N GLN A 67 -12.80 -47.50 4.80
CA GLN A 67 -13.02 -46.40 5.75
C GLN A 67 -14.42 -45.79 5.57
N PRO A 68 -15.15 -45.47 6.67
CA PRO A 68 -16.54 -45.02 6.59
C PRO A 68 -16.75 -43.72 5.80
N ASP A 69 -15.70 -42.90 5.68
CA ASP A 69 -15.70 -41.59 5.01
C ASP A 69 -15.40 -41.66 3.50
N ASP A 70 -14.96 -42.82 3.00
CA ASP A 70 -14.68 -43.02 1.57
C ASP A 70 -15.96 -43.33 0.79
N ARG A 71 -16.66 -42.26 0.40
CA ARG A 71 -17.95 -42.31 -0.31
C ARG A 71 -17.83 -42.96 -1.69
N ASP A 72 -16.70 -42.79 -2.36
CA ASP A 72 -16.47 -43.30 -3.72
C ASP A 72 -16.28 -44.81 -3.74
N SER A 73 -15.42 -45.34 -2.86
CA SER A 73 -15.21 -46.79 -2.78
C SER A 73 -16.45 -47.52 -2.27
N ARG A 74 -17.19 -46.90 -1.33
CA ARG A 74 -18.50 -47.44 -0.88
C ARG A 74 -19.51 -47.49 -2.02
N PHE A 75 -19.63 -46.40 -2.79
CA PHE A 75 -20.51 -46.34 -3.95
C PHE A 75 -20.17 -47.43 -4.98
N GLN A 76 -18.88 -47.68 -5.21
CA GLN A 76 -18.40 -48.73 -6.13
C GLN A 76 -18.80 -50.15 -5.70
N ILE A 77 -18.75 -50.49 -4.40
CA ILE A 77 -19.23 -51.80 -3.90
C ILE A 77 -20.73 -51.97 -4.18
N PHE A 78 -21.53 -50.96 -3.85
CA PHE A 78 -22.98 -51.03 -4.06
C PHE A 78 -23.35 -51.10 -5.55
N LYS A 79 -22.58 -50.42 -6.40
CA LYS A 79 -22.68 -50.49 -7.86
C LYS A 79 -22.41 -51.90 -8.39
N GLU A 80 -21.31 -52.53 -7.98
CA GLU A 80 -20.96 -53.91 -8.36
C GLU A 80 -21.99 -54.93 -7.87
N ALA A 81 -22.50 -54.74 -6.65
CA ALA A 81 -23.53 -55.60 -6.10
C ALA A 81 -24.87 -55.44 -6.83
N PHE A 82 -25.24 -54.22 -7.24
CA PHE A 82 -26.44 -53.95 -8.01
C PHE A 82 -26.34 -54.49 -9.45
N GLN A 83 -25.18 -54.39 -10.09
CA GLN A 83 -24.92 -55.03 -11.38
C GLN A 83 -25.05 -56.56 -11.29
N SER A 84 -24.47 -57.16 -10.24
CA SER A 84 -24.59 -58.59 -9.95
C SER A 84 -26.05 -58.98 -9.72
N PHE A 85 -26.81 -58.14 -9.01
CA PHE A 85 -28.24 -58.29 -8.82
C PHE A 85 -28.99 -58.28 -10.16
N ILE A 86 -28.81 -57.25 -10.99
CA ILE A 86 -29.45 -57.15 -12.32
C ILE A 86 -29.15 -58.37 -13.20
N TYR A 87 -27.91 -58.86 -13.19
CA TYR A 87 -27.49 -60.01 -13.99
C TYR A 87 -28.25 -61.30 -13.61
N SER A 88 -28.64 -61.45 -12.34
CA SER A 88 -29.38 -62.61 -11.85
C SER A 88 -30.87 -62.62 -12.24
N PHE A 89 -31.48 -61.45 -12.49
CA PHE A 89 -32.90 -61.31 -12.82
C PHE A 89 -33.15 -61.43 -14.32
N LYS A 90 -33.33 -62.64 -14.84
CA LYS A 90 -33.48 -62.87 -16.28
C LYS A 90 -34.66 -62.12 -16.94
N THR A 91 -35.77 -61.94 -16.24
CA THR A 91 -37.01 -61.40 -16.84
C THR A 91 -37.11 -59.88 -16.84
N TYR A 92 -36.55 -59.21 -15.83
CA TYR A 92 -36.51 -57.75 -15.75
C TYR A 92 -35.14 -57.15 -16.00
N LYS A 93 -34.18 -57.97 -16.41
CA LYS A 93 -32.81 -57.55 -16.73
C LYS A 93 -32.78 -56.30 -17.60
N HIS A 94 -33.52 -56.31 -18.71
CA HIS A 94 -33.48 -55.23 -19.69
C HIS A 94 -33.99 -53.91 -19.11
N PHE A 95 -35.10 -53.93 -18.36
CA PHE A 95 -35.67 -52.75 -17.69
C PHE A 95 -34.74 -52.20 -16.59
N LEU A 96 -34.24 -53.07 -15.70
CA LEU A 96 -33.33 -52.65 -14.63
C LEU A 96 -31.96 -52.19 -15.17
N SER A 97 -31.46 -52.83 -16.23
CA SER A 97 -30.25 -52.38 -16.94
C SER A 97 -30.45 -51.02 -17.59
N SER A 98 -31.61 -50.75 -18.19
CA SER A 98 -31.93 -49.44 -18.79
C SER A 98 -31.96 -48.34 -17.72
N ILE A 99 -32.64 -48.57 -16.59
CA ILE A 99 -32.63 -47.61 -15.46
C ILE A 99 -31.21 -47.41 -14.93
N TYR A 100 -30.46 -48.49 -14.76
CA TYR A 100 -29.08 -48.43 -14.28
C TYR A 100 -28.17 -47.63 -15.23
N GLN A 101 -28.33 -47.81 -16.54
CA GLN A 101 -27.59 -47.06 -17.56
C GLN A 101 -27.90 -45.56 -17.49
N GLU A 102 -29.16 -45.15 -17.35
CA GLU A 102 -29.55 -43.74 -17.21
C GLU A 102 -28.88 -43.07 -16.00
N TYR A 103 -28.86 -43.73 -14.85
CA TYR A 103 -28.17 -43.21 -13.66
C TYR A 103 -26.66 -43.16 -13.84
N GLU A 104 -26.06 -44.15 -14.50
CA GLU A 104 -24.64 -44.16 -14.81
C GLU A 104 -24.25 -43.04 -15.78
N GLU A 105 -25.03 -42.80 -16.82
CA GLU A 105 -24.82 -41.70 -17.75
C GLU A 105 -24.90 -40.35 -17.03
N PHE A 106 -25.91 -40.16 -16.17
CA PHE A 106 -26.06 -38.96 -15.36
C PHE A 106 -24.88 -38.77 -14.38
N LEU A 107 -24.47 -39.82 -13.67
CA LEU A 107 -23.33 -39.74 -12.75
C LEU A 107 -22.01 -39.44 -13.48
N ASN A 108 -21.80 -40.05 -14.65
CA ASN A 108 -20.64 -39.77 -15.49
C ASN A 108 -20.64 -38.33 -16.00
N PHE A 109 -21.81 -37.78 -16.32
CA PHE A 109 -21.96 -36.36 -16.65
C PHE A 109 -21.51 -35.45 -15.51
N TYR A 110 -21.98 -35.66 -14.27
CA TYR A 110 -21.53 -34.85 -13.12
C TYR A 110 -20.06 -35.04 -12.78
N LYS A 111 -19.53 -36.26 -12.92
CA LYS A 111 -18.10 -36.53 -12.73
C LYS A 111 -17.25 -35.78 -13.76
N ALA A 112 -17.67 -35.79 -15.02
CA ALA A 112 -17.02 -35.04 -16.08
C ALA A 112 -17.11 -33.52 -15.84
N GLU A 113 -18.27 -33.02 -15.41
CA GLU A 113 -18.46 -31.60 -15.08
C GLU A 113 -17.60 -31.16 -13.89
N ALA A 114 -17.51 -31.98 -12.83
CA ALA A 114 -16.61 -31.75 -11.71
C ALA A 114 -15.13 -31.76 -12.14
N GLN A 115 -14.76 -32.64 -13.08
CA GLN A 115 -13.40 -32.67 -13.61
C GLN A 115 -13.05 -31.42 -14.43
N LYS A 116 -14.01 -30.82 -15.16
CA LYS A 116 -13.82 -29.52 -15.85
C LYS A 116 -13.57 -28.36 -14.88
N LEU A 117 -14.11 -28.43 -13.66
CA LEU A 117 -13.92 -27.39 -12.63
C LEU A 117 -12.54 -27.46 -11.96
N ARG A 118 -11.84 -28.59 -12.01
CA ARG A 118 -10.52 -28.76 -11.37
C ARG A 118 -9.45 -27.80 -11.94
N PRO A 119 -9.27 -27.68 -13.28
CA PRO A 119 -8.33 -26.71 -13.86
C PRO A 119 -8.64 -25.25 -13.48
N VAL A 120 -9.93 -24.89 -13.38
CA VAL A 120 -10.34 -23.54 -13.00
C VAL A 120 -9.93 -23.23 -11.56
N LYS A 121 -10.07 -24.21 -10.65
CA LYS A 121 -9.63 -24.07 -9.26
C LYS A 121 -8.11 -23.93 -9.16
N GLU A 122 -7.36 -24.71 -9.94
CA GLU A 122 -5.89 -24.63 -10.02
C GLU A 122 -5.43 -23.28 -10.58
N TYR A 123 -6.07 -22.79 -11.64
CA TYR A 123 -5.80 -21.48 -12.22
C TYR A 123 -6.09 -20.35 -11.23
N LEU A 124 -7.23 -20.40 -10.53
CA LEU A 124 -7.59 -19.43 -9.50
C LEU A 124 -6.56 -19.42 -8.37
N TRP A 125 -6.08 -20.59 -7.95
CA TRP A 125 -5.04 -20.70 -6.93
C TRP A 125 -3.73 -20.05 -7.38
N THR A 126 -3.32 -20.27 -8.63
CA THR A 126 -2.14 -19.61 -9.22
C THR A 126 -2.29 -18.08 -9.26
N ILE A 127 -3.45 -17.57 -9.67
CA ILE A 127 -3.72 -16.12 -9.63
C ILE A 127 -3.66 -15.59 -8.20
N SER A 128 -4.25 -16.29 -7.24
CA SER A 128 -4.21 -15.89 -5.82
C SER A 128 -2.77 -15.77 -5.34
N GLN A 129 -1.94 -16.77 -5.64
CA GLN A 129 -0.52 -16.76 -5.29
C GLN A 129 0.24 -15.61 -5.97
N GLU A 130 -0.05 -15.33 -7.23
CA GLU A 130 0.57 -14.20 -7.94
C GLU A 130 0.16 -12.85 -7.34
N CYS A 131 -1.11 -12.70 -6.96
CA CYS A 131 -1.60 -11.51 -6.24
C CYS A 131 -0.88 -11.34 -4.90
N ASP A 132 -0.76 -12.39 -4.11
CA ASP A 132 -0.04 -12.36 -2.83
C ASP A 132 1.44 -11.98 -3.02
N GLU A 133 2.09 -12.52 -4.05
CA GLU A 133 3.48 -12.18 -4.39
C GLU A 133 3.63 -10.72 -4.80
N ARG A 134 2.70 -10.18 -5.60
CA ARG A 134 2.67 -8.76 -5.98
C ARG A 134 2.49 -7.86 -4.76
N ILE A 135 1.57 -8.20 -3.85
CA ILE A 135 1.35 -7.46 -2.60
C ILE A 135 2.64 -7.45 -1.78
N LEU A 136 3.30 -8.60 -1.60
CA LEU A 136 4.56 -8.69 -0.86
C LEU A 136 5.69 -7.88 -1.50
N LYS A 137 5.79 -7.88 -2.85
CA LYS A 137 6.77 -7.08 -3.58
C LYS A 137 6.56 -5.58 -3.35
N ILE A 138 5.32 -5.11 -3.38
CA ILE A 138 4.97 -3.70 -3.10
C ILE A 138 5.33 -3.36 -1.65
N GLN A 139 4.89 -4.16 -0.68
CA GLN A 139 5.20 -3.94 0.73
C GLN A 139 6.71 -3.90 1.00
N LYS A 140 7.50 -4.78 0.36
CA LYS A 140 8.96 -4.81 0.51
C LYS A 140 9.63 -3.53 -0.04
N LYS A 141 9.07 -2.93 -1.09
CA LYS A 141 9.57 -1.68 -1.67
C LYS A 141 9.17 -0.45 -0.85
N GLU A 142 7.94 -0.38 -0.37
CA GLU A 142 7.39 0.79 0.33
C GLU A 142 7.85 0.88 1.79
N LYS A 143 8.01 -0.27 2.48
CA LYS A 143 8.40 -0.31 3.90
C LYS A 143 9.71 0.42 4.22
N PRO A 144 10.82 0.31 3.47
CA PRO A 144 12.03 1.08 3.75
C PRO A 144 11.84 2.58 3.55
N GLU A 145 11.07 3.00 2.55
CA GLU A 145 10.75 4.41 2.31
C GLU A 145 9.93 5.00 3.46
N ILE A 146 8.87 4.31 3.88
CA ILE A 146 8.05 4.69 5.05
C ILE A 146 8.93 4.80 6.30
N ASN A 147 9.84 3.85 6.52
CA ASN A 147 10.76 3.88 7.66
C ASN A 147 11.78 5.02 7.57
N SER A 148 12.24 5.37 6.37
CA SER A 148 13.11 6.53 6.14
C SER A 148 12.38 7.83 6.47
N LEU A 149 11.17 8.02 5.93
CA LEU A 149 10.33 9.19 6.17
C LEU A 149 9.96 9.33 7.64
N ARG A 150 9.65 8.22 8.34
CA ARG A 150 9.39 8.23 9.79
C ARG A 150 10.60 8.72 10.59
N ARG A 151 11.81 8.27 10.24
CA ARG A 151 13.05 8.73 10.88
C ARG A 151 13.28 10.21 10.63
N GLU A 152 13.06 10.68 9.40
CA GLU A 152 13.22 12.09 9.06
C GLU A 152 12.20 12.99 9.79
N ILE A 153 10.95 12.55 9.92
CA ILE A 153 9.94 13.27 10.71
C ILE A 153 10.38 13.44 12.17
N VAL A 154 10.94 12.40 12.78
CA VAL A 154 11.46 12.47 14.16
C VAL A 154 12.62 13.45 14.23
N ARG A 155 13.61 13.32 13.34
CA ARG A 155 14.78 14.21 13.26
C ARG A 155 14.38 15.69 13.12
N LEU A 156 13.41 15.98 12.25
CA LEU A 156 12.92 17.34 12.04
C LEU A 156 12.16 17.87 13.27
N ARG A 157 11.40 17.04 13.97
CA ARG A 157 10.74 17.44 15.23
C ARG A 157 11.74 17.76 16.33
N ASP A 158 12.81 16.99 16.43
CA ASP A 158 13.89 17.22 17.41
C ASP A 158 14.60 18.54 17.08
N LEU A 159 14.92 18.78 15.81
CA LEU A 159 15.52 20.04 15.36
C LEU A 159 14.61 21.24 15.63
N ILE A 160 13.30 21.13 15.38
CA ILE A 160 12.34 22.20 15.70
C ILE A 160 12.31 22.46 17.21
N SER A 161 12.38 21.42 18.02
CA SER A 161 12.37 21.55 19.48
C SER A 161 13.63 22.23 19.99
N GLN A 162 14.79 21.87 19.43
CA GLN A 162 16.07 22.54 19.71
C GLN A 162 16.04 24.02 19.33
N LEU A 163 15.64 24.34 18.09
CA LEU A 163 15.58 25.72 17.60
C LEU A 163 14.58 26.58 18.40
N LYS A 164 13.47 25.99 18.88
CA LYS A 164 12.55 26.67 19.79
C LYS A 164 13.20 26.97 21.15
N GLY A 165 13.99 26.02 21.67
CA GLY A 165 14.76 26.22 22.90
C GLY A 165 15.79 27.34 22.76
N GLU A 166 16.58 27.32 21.68
CA GLU A 166 17.57 28.35 21.36
C GLU A 166 16.91 29.74 21.20
N LYS A 167 15.79 29.80 20.49
CA LYS A 167 15.01 31.03 20.34
C LYS A 167 14.59 31.60 21.71
N LEU A 168 14.02 30.77 22.59
CA LEU A 168 13.64 31.20 23.94
C LEU A 168 14.85 31.69 24.75
N GLY A 169 15.99 30.98 24.65
CA GLY A 169 17.24 31.39 25.28
C GLY A 169 17.69 32.78 24.80
N LEU A 170 17.71 33.00 23.49
CA LEU A 170 18.07 34.30 22.91
C LEU A 170 17.08 35.40 23.32
N GLU A 171 15.77 35.12 23.32
CA GLU A 171 14.75 36.08 23.77
C GLU A 171 14.97 36.50 25.23
N THR A 172 15.32 35.56 26.12
CA THR A 172 15.64 35.90 27.51
C THR A 172 16.91 36.75 27.62
N GLN A 173 17.95 36.45 26.85
CA GLN A 173 19.19 37.23 26.85
C GLN A 173 18.97 38.65 26.32
N VAL A 174 18.19 38.81 25.25
CA VAL A 174 17.77 40.11 24.73
C VAL A 174 16.98 40.88 25.79
N GLY A 175 16.08 40.21 26.52
CA GLY A 175 15.36 40.79 27.65
C GLY A 175 16.28 41.33 28.73
N HIS A 176 17.26 40.54 29.17
CA HIS A 176 18.27 40.95 30.17
C HIS A 176 19.11 42.13 29.70
N LEU A 177 19.61 42.09 28.46
CA LEU A 177 20.42 43.18 27.90
C LEU A 177 19.59 44.48 27.77
N THR A 178 18.33 44.37 27.34
CA THR A 178 17.41 45.50 27.24
C THR A 178 17.18 46.12 28.62
N GLN A 179 17.01 45.30 29.66
CA GLN A 179 16.82 45.77 31.03
C GLN A 179 18.09 46.43 31.57
N SER A 180 19.25 45.81 31.39
CA SER A 180 20.54 46.37 31.81
C SER A 180 20.83 47.70 31.12
N LEU A 181 20.51 47.82 29.83
CA LEU A 181 20.66 49.07 29.08
C LEU A 181 19.75 50.18 29.63
N LYS A 182 18.50 49.86 29.98
CA LYS A 182 17.58 50.81 30.63
C LYS A 182 18.13 51.29 31.97
N GLU A 183 18.67 50.39 32.78
CA GLU A 183 19.27 50.73 34.07
C GLU A 183 20.48 51.67 33.91
N GLU A 184 21.36 51.40 32.95
CA GLU A 184 22.48 52.31 32.64
C GLU A 184 21.99 53.68 32.14
N HIS A 185 20.98 53.72 31.26
CA HIS A 185 20.39 54.99 30.82
C HIS A 185 19.80 55.80 32.00
N GLU A 186 19.13 55.14 32.94
CA GLU A 186 18.61 55.81 34.14
C GLU A 186 19.75 56.36 35.02
N LYS A 187 20.84 55.60 35.20
CA LYS A 187 22.03 56.07 35.93
C LYS A 187 22.63 57.33 35.29
N PHE A 188 22.79 57.34 33.96
CA PHE A 188 23.30 58.52 33.26
C PHE A 188 22.39 59.73 33.42
N ARG A 189 21.06 59.52 33.41
CA ARG A 189 20.10 60.60 33.67
C ARG A 189 20.27 61.16 35.08
N TYR A 190 20.34 60.29 36.09
CA TYR A 190 20.57 60.71 37.48
C TYR A 190 21.90 61.44 37.68
N GLU A 191 22.96 61.00 37.00
CA GLU A 191 24.26 61.67 37.04
C GLU A 191 24.20 63.07 36.38
N ALA A 192 23.49 63.19 35.25
CA ALA A 192 23.28 64.48 34.60
C ALA A 192 22.48 65.45 35.48
N ASP A 193 21.41 64.97 36.11
CA ASP A 193 20.59 65.75 37.05
C ASP A 193 21.43 66.20 38.26
N ALA A 194 22.25 65.31 38.83
CA ALA A 194 23.15 65.62 39.94
C ALA A 194 24.20 66.68 39.55
N LYS A 195 24.78 66.59 38.34
CA LYS A 195 25.71 67.60 37.81
C LYS A 195 25.03 68.96 37.65
N LEU A 196 23.80 69.00 37.15
CA LEU A 196 23.05 70.25 37.01
C LEU A 196 22.78 70.91 38.36
N LEU A 197 22.43 70.11 39.37
CA LEU A 197 22.24 70.58 40.74
C LEU A 197 23.55 71.14 41.31
N LEU A 198 24.65 70.41 41.17
CA LEU A 198 25.97 70.83 41.65
C LEU A 198 26.46 72.12 40.98
N ILE A 199 26.20 72.29 39.68
CA ILE A 199 26.48 73.54 38.95
C ILE A 199 25.66 74.69 39.55
N SER A 200 24.39 74.46 39.89
CA SER A 200 23.56 75.49 40.50
C SER A 200 24.06 75.89 41.91
N GLU A 201 24.51 74.93 42.71
CA GLU A 201 25.16 75.17 44.01
C GLU A 201 26.49 75.94 43.87
N ILE A 202 27.34 75.56 42.92
CA ILE A 202 28.60 76.28 42.63
C ILE A 202 28.31 77.73 42.24
N ASN A 203 27.32 77.96 41.41
CA ASN A 203 26.94 79.31 41.00
C ASN A 203 26.41 80.13 42.19
N ALA A 204 25.59 79.54 43.06
CA ALA A 204 25.13 80.19 44.28
C ALA A 204 26.29 80.53 45.24
N MET A 205 27.24 79.60 45.44
CA MET A 205 28.43 79.85 46.25
C MET A 205 29.32 80.95 45.66
N ARG A 206 29.51 80.98 44.32
CA ARG A 206 30.24 82.06 43.66
C ARG A 206 29.60 83.42 43.91
N MET A 207 28.28 83.53 43.83
CA MET A 207 27.58 84.77 44.13
C MET A 207 27.81 85.21 45.58
N GLN A 208 27.72 84.28 46.55
CA GLN A 208 28.04 84.57 47.96
C GLN A 208 29.51 84.98 48.15
N PHE A 209 30.43 84.34 47.42
CA PHE A 209 31.85 84.64 47.51
C PHE A 209 32.16 86.03 46.95
N ASP A 210 31.57 86.40 45.82
CA ASP A 210 31.70 87.73 45.22
C ASP A 210 31.16 88.80 46.19
N GLU A 211 30.04 88.54 46.89
CA GLU A 211 29.51 89.42 47.94
C GLU A 211 30.50 89.58 49.12
N ILE A 212 31.09 88.48 49.59
CA ILE A 212 32.08 88.49 50.67
C ILE A 212 33.41 89.15 50.21
N GLU A 213 33.83 88.97 48.96
CA GLU A 213 35.02 89.60 48.39
C GLU A 213 34.85 91.12 48.35
N VAL A 214 33.66 91.60 47.99
CA VAL A 214 33.34 93.03 48.08
C VAL A 214 33.45 93.49 49.54
N ILE A 215 32.89 92.77 50.51
CA ILE A 215 32.96 93.12 51.94
C ILE A 215 34.41 93.11 52.47
N THR A 216 35.22 92.12 52.07
CA THR A 216 36.62 91.98 52.51
C THR A 216 37.56 93.00 51.86
N LYS A 217 37.32 93.42 50.61
CA LYS A 217 38.02 94.58 50.00
C LYS A 217 37.74 95.87 50.76
N HIS A 218 36.57 96.03 51.37
CA HIS A 218 36.28 97.16 52.27
C HIS A 218 36.97 97.01 53.64
N ALA A 219 37.20 95.79 54.11
CA ALA A 219 37.91 95.51 55.36
C ALA A 219 39.45 95.67 55.23
N GLN A 220 40.03 95.41 54.06
CA GLN A 220 41.48 95.52 53.78
C GLN A 220 42.02 96.96 53.71
N ILE A 221 41.17 97.98 53.83
CA ILE A 221 41.61 99.39 53.97
C ILE A 221 42.12 99.69 55.40
N LYS A 222 41.88 98.80 56.37
CA LYS A 222 42.41 98.95 57.72
C LYS A 222 43.27 97.75 58.08
N THR A 223 44.41 98.10 58.69
CA THR A 223 45.41 97.24 59.36
C THR A 223 46.40 96.51 58.46
N ASN A 224 47.45 97.24 58.09
CA ASN A 224 48.81 96.71 58.15
C ASN A 224 49.25 96.75 59.62
N GLU A 225 49.71 95.64 60.17
CA GLU A 225 50.90 95.63 61.05
C GLU A 225 51.34 94.18 61.34
N ASN A 226 52.59 93.92 60.92
CA ASN A 226 53.64 93.12 61.55
C ASN A 226 53.27 91.83 62.31
N ASP A 227 53.47 90.73 61.61
CA ASP A 227 54.52 89.74 61.93
C ASP A 227 55.02 89.26 60.59
N ASP A 228 56.33 89.17 60.34
CA ASP A 228 56.90 88.88 59.01
C ASP A 228 56.17 87.71 58.30
N PRO A 229 55.16 88.04 57.46
CA PRO A 229 54.26 87.05 56.91
C PRO A 229 54.86 86.45 55.66
N VAL A 230 55.91 87.07 55.13
CA VAL A 230 56.57 86.68 53.90
C VAL A 230 57.34 85.40 54.14
N LEU A 231 58.03 85.28 55.28
CA LEU A 231 58.82 84.10 55.61
C LEU A 231 57.96 82.86 55.93
N LEU A 232 56.90 83.01 56.74
CA LEU A 232 55.95 81.93 56.98
C LEU A 232 55.18 81.55 55.71
N LYS A 233 54.84 82.53 54.86
CA LYS A 233 54.20 82.28 53.57
C LYS A 233 55.12 81.55 52.60
N ILE A 234 56.42 81.88 52.55
CA ILE A 234 57.40 81.16 51.73
C ILE A 234 57.55 79.72 52.21
N ALA A 235 57.70 79.47 53.51
CA ALA A 235 57.82 78.12 54.06
C ALA A 235 56.54 77.29 53.81
N LEU A 236 55.37 77.90 54.00
CA LEU A 236 54.08 77.28 53.74
C LEU A 236 53.83 77.05 52.24
N GLU A 237 54.30 77.93 51.37
CA GLU A 237 54.21 77.77 49.93
C GLU A 237 55.16 76.68 49.42
N GLN A 238 56.35 76.55 50.01
CA GLN A 238 57.25 75.42 49.76
C GLN A 238 56.65 74.10 50.25
N ALA A 239 56.04 74.06 51.44
CA ALA A 239 55.35 72.88 51.94
C ALA A 239 54.17 72.47 51.04
N ARG A 240 53.39 73.45 50.56
CA ARG A 240 52.29 73.21 49.60
C ARG A 240 52.78 72.71 48.25
N LYS A 241 53.90 73.25 47.74
CA LYS A 241 54.51 72.76 46.49
C LYS A 241 55.01 71.33 46.64
N ALA A 242 55.70 71.00 47.74
CA ALA A 242 56.14 69.64 48.01
C ALA A 242 54.97 68.66 48.15
N GLN A 243 53.90 69.07 48.84
CA GLN A 243 52.67 68.29 48.96
C GLN A 243 52.01 68.06 47.60
N SER A 244 51.89 69.09 46.76
CA SER A 244 51.28 68.99 45.43
C SER A 244 52.06 68.05 44.51
N VAL A 245 53.40 68.05 44.59
CA VAL A 245 54.25 67.10 43.84
C VAL A 245 54.02 65.67 44.31
N SER A 246 54.00 65.43 45.63
CA SER A 246 53.72 64.09 46.18
C SER A 246 52.32 63.60 45.84
N GLU A 247 51.31 64.47 45.89
CA GLU A 247 49.93 64.14 45.50
C GLU A 247 49.83 63.80 44.02
N PHE A 248 50.54 64.53 43.16
CA PHE A 248 50.59 64.25 41.72
C PHE A 248 51.23 62.89 41.44
N GLU A 249 52.37 62.57 42.07
CA GLU A 249 53.02 61.25 41.96
C GLU A 249 52.08 60.12 42.42
N LEU A 250 51.34 60.33 43.51
CA LEU A 250 50.39 59.35 44.03
C LEU A 250 49.19 59.13 43.08
N VAL A 251 48.69 60.22 42.46
CA VAL A 251 47.64 60.16 41.45
C VAL A 251 48.13 59.42 40.20
N GLN A 252 49.36 59.70 39.75
CA GLN A 252 49.98 59.00 38.64
C GLN A 252 50.12 57.50 38.95
N LEU A 253 50.63 57.14 40.12
CA LEU A 253 50.80 55.74 40.53
C LEU A 253 49.45 55.02 40.64
N LYS A 254 48.41 55.69 41.16
CA LYS A 254 47.04 55.14 41.19
C LYS A 254 46.50 54.95 39.78
N ALA A 255 46.68 55.90 38.88
CA ALA A 255 46.23 55.79 37.50
C ALA A 255 46.93 54.65 36.75
N GLU A 256 48.22 54.45 36.99
CA GLU A 256 48.99 53.33 36.42
C GLU A 256 48.53 51.99 37.01
N TYR A 257 48.28 51.91 38.32
CA TYR A 257 47.89 50.66 38.99
C TYR A 257 46.46 50.19 38.66
N VAL A 258 45.56 51.10 38.28
CA VAL A 258 44.18 50.77 37.88
C VAL A 258 44.12 49.81 36.67
N ASN A 259 45.14 49.82 35.81
CA ASN A 259 45.18 49.02 34.59
C ASN A 259 46.09 47.79 34.67
N VAL A 260 46.63 47.45 35.84
CA VAL A 260 47.53 46.30 36.00
C VAL A 260 46.75 45.08 36.49
N MET A 261 46.84 43.99 35.72
CA MET A 261 46.23 42.73 36.11
C MET A 261 47.16 41.92 37.05
N PRO A 262 46.65 41.34 38.14
CA PRO A 262 47.44 40.47 39.01
C PRO A 262 48.05 39.29 38.24
N LYS A 263 49.34 39.01 38.48
CA LYS A 263 50.09 37.96 37.76
C LYS A 263 49.39 36.60 37.79
N ASN A 264 48.84 36.18 38.93
CA ASN A 264 48.11 34.91 39.02
C ASN A 264 46.90 34.86 38.07
N ARG A 265 46.20 35.98 37.87
CA ARG A 265 45.08 36.06 36.93
C ARG A 265 45.57 36.04 35.48
N TYR A 266 46.73 36.63 35.21
CA TYR A 266 47.40 36.55 33.91
C TYR A 266 47.76 35.11 33.56
N ASP A 267 48.44 34.41 34.46
CA ASP A 267 48.88 33.04 34.24
C ASP A 267 47.67 32.11 34.01
N MET A 268 46.61 32.24 34.82
CA MET A 268 45.35 31.49 34.60
C MET A 268 44.70 31.77 33.24
N LEU A 269 44.61 33.04 32.83
CA LEU A 269 44.04 33.41 31.53
C LEU A 269 44.91 32.92 30.37
N MET A 270 46.23 32.88 30.56
CA MET A 270 47.17 32.39 29.56
C MET A 270 47.02 30.88 29.36
N ASP A 271 46.89 30.12 30.45
CA ASP A 271 46.65 28.68 30.42
C ASP A 271 45.29 28.35 29.78
N GLU A 272 44.23 29.09 30.13
CA GLU A 272 42.90 28.95 29.52
C GLU A 272 42.94 29.25 28.01
N ASN A 273 43.64 30.31 27.61
CA ASN A 273 43.80 30.67 26.20
C ASN A 273 44.62 29.62 25.42
N LEU A 274 45.63 29.02 26.06
CA LEU A 274 46.39 27.92 25.48
C LEU A 274 45.52 26.67 25.28
N GLN A 275 44.69 26.32 26.27
CA GLN A 275 43.73 25.22 26.15
C GLN A 275 42.74 25.46 25.02
N LEU A 276 42.12 26.65 24.97
CA LEU A 276 41.19 27.04 23.92
C LEU A 276 41.80 26.96 22.52
N LYS A 277 43.08 27.33 22.37
CA LYS A 277 43.79 27.19 21.09
C LYS A 277 43.97 25.74 20.68
N ASN A 278 44.37 24.87 21.61
CA ASN A 278 44.53 23.44 21.33
C ASN A 278 43.20 22.80 20.95
N ASP A 279 42.12 23.13 21.65
CA ASP A 279 40.77 22.64 21.35
C ASP A 279 40.30 23.12 19.97
N PHE A 280 40.58 24.39 19.64
CA PHE A 280 40.26 24.95 18.33
C PHE A 280 41.02 24.22 17.21
N GLU A 281 42.32 23.96 17.38
CA GLU A 281 43.12 23.19 16.41
C GLU A 281 42.61 21.75 16.25
N ALA A 282 42.19 21.10 17.33
CA ALA A 282 41.61 19.76 17.29
C ALA A 282 40.29 19.74 16.49
N ILE A 283 39.38 20.66 16.78
CA ILE A 283 38.09 20.79 16.06
C ILE A 283 38.33 21.10 14.58
N MET A 284 39.28 21.98 14.27
CA MET A 284 39.63 22.31 12.88
C MET A 284 40.10 21.07 12.11
N LYS A 285 40.93 20.23 12.72
CA LYS A 285 41.39 18.98 12.12
C LYS A 285 40.26 17.97 11.89
N GLU A 286 39.33 17.85 12.83
CA GLU A 286 38.14 17.01 12.67
C GLU A 286 37.24 17.52 11.54
N TYR A 287 37.05 18.83 11.45
CA TYR A 287 36.29 19.48 10.39
C TYR A 287 36.92 19.25 9.00
N GLU A 288 38.24 19.33 8.90
CA GLU A 288 38.97 19.01 7.67
C GLU A 288 38.75 17.56 7.23
N GLY A 289 38.89 16.59 8.15
CA GLY A 289 38.62 15.19 7.87
C GLY A 289 37.17 14.92 7.46
N LEU A 290 36.21 15.58 8.12
CA LEU A 290 34.80 15.49 7.75
C LEU A 290 34.54 16.07 6.35
N ASN A 291 35.14 17.21 6.02
CA ASN A 291 35.02 17.84 4.71
C ASN A 291 35.61 16.97 3.58
N GLU A 292 36.72 16.28 3.83
CA GLU A 292 37.28 15.30 2.88
C GLU A 292 36.32 14.13 2.65
N SER A 293 35.75 13.57 3.74
CA SER A 293 34.77 12.49 3.63
C SER A 293 33.51 12.92 2.87
N PHE A 294 33.07 14.16 3.08
CA PHE A 294 31.93 14.73 2.38
C PHE A 294 32.20 14.91 0.89
N LYS A 295 33.40 15.40 0.51
CA LYS A 295 33.82 15.48 -0.90
C LYS A 295 33.86 14.11 -1.56
N LEU A 296 34.37 13.10 -0.86
CA LEU A 296 34.39 11.72 -1.36
C LEU A 296 32.97 11.20 -1.63
N LEU A 297 32.05 11.39 -0.67
CA LEU A 297 30.66 10.95 -0.81
C LEU A 297 29.93 11.67 -1.94
N LYS A 298 30.18 12.97 -2.10
CA LYS A 298 29.65 13.77 -3.21
C LYS A 298 30.11 13.24 -4.57
N ASN A 299 31.38 12.85 -4.67
CA ASN A 299 31.93 12.26 -5.90
C ASN A 299 31.29 10.90 -6.20
N GLN A 300 31.11 10.05 -5.18
CA GLN A 300 30.40 8.77 -5.34
C GLN A 300 28.96 8.95 -5.79
N LEU A 301 28.25 9.92 -5.22
CA LEU A 301 26.88 10.25 -5.63
C LEU A 301 26.82 10.64 -7.11
N ASN A 302 27.73 11.52 -7.55
CA ASN A 302 27.80 11.96 -8.95
C ASN A 302 28.05 10.78 -9.91
N GLU A 303 28.92 9.84 -9.52
CA GLU A 303 29.19 8.66 -10.33
C GLU A 303 27.96 7.74 -10.44
N VAL A 304 27.24 7.51 -9.32
CA VAL A 304 26.00 6.73 -9.34
C VAL A 304 24.92 7.40 -10.19
N MET A 305 24.79 8.74 -10.13
CA MET A 305 23.86 9.47 -10.99
C MET A 305 24.21 9.28 -12.48
N LYS A 306 25.49 9.36 -12.83
CA LYS A 306 25.94 9.14 -14.21
C LYS A 306 25.61 7.72 -14.69
N GLN A 307 25.85 6.71 -13.86
CA GLN A 307 25.51 5.32 -14.18
C GLN A 307 24.00 5.11 -14.37
N ARG A 308 23.17 5.76 -13.54
CA ARG A 308 21.71 5.77 -13.71
C ARG A 308 21.34 6.35 -15.06
N ASP A 309 21.85 7.53 -15.41
CA ASP A 309 21.49 8.22 -16.66
C ASP A 309 21.93 7.42 -17.89
N GLU A 310 23.10 6.78 -17.84
CA GLU A 310 23.55 5.85 -18.87
C GLU A 310 22.63 4.63 -19.01
N SER A 311 22.18 4.07 -17.89
CA SER A 311 21.25 2.92 -17.89
C SER A 311 19.88 3.30 -18.46
N GLU A 312 19.38 4.49 -18.15
CA GLU A 312 18.12 5.00 -18.66
C GLU A 312 18.21 5.22 -20.18
N SER A 313 19.31 5.81 -20.65
CA SER A 313 19.56 5.98 -22.08
C SER A 313 19.58 4.64 -22.83
N LYS A 314 20.23 3.61 -22.26
CA LYS A 314 20.24 2.25 -22.82
C LYS A 314 18.84 1.64 -22.87
N ILE A 315 18.03 1.80 -21.82
CA ILE A 315 16.64 1.32 -21.80
C ILE A 315 15.82 2.00 -22.90
N GLN A 316 15.92 3.32 -23.03
CA GLN A 316 15.22 4.06 -24.08
C GLN A 316 15.65 3.62 -25.48
N GLN A 317 16.93 3.33 -25.70
CA GLN A 317 17.41 2.77 -26.97
C GLN A 317 16.84 1.38 -27.23
N MET A 318 16.87 0.49 -26.23
CA MET A 318 16.29 -0.86 -26.35
C MET A 318 14.79 -0.82 -26.65
N GLN A 319 14.03 0.07 -26.00
CA GLN A 319 12.60 0.25 -26.27
C GLN A 319 12.33 0.70 -27.71
N LYS A 320 13.19 1.52 -28.32
CA LYS A 320 13.05 1.94 -29.72
C LYS A 320 13.22 0.78 -30.71
N VAL A 321 14.01 -0.24 -30.37
CA VAL A 321 14.36 -1.36 -31.26
C VAL A 321 13.61 -2.67 -30.98
N SER A 322 12.92 -2.79 -29.83
CA SER A 322 12.35 -4.07 -29.36
C SER A 322 11.01 -4.48 -29.97
N THR A 323 10.31 -3.61 -30.71
CA THR A 323 9.11 -3.99 -31.45
C THR A 323 9.36 -3.93 -32.94
N PRO A 324 9.30 -5.06 -33.69
CA PRO A 324 9.28 -5.03 -35.13
C PRO A 324 8.07 -4.18 -35.55
N ARG A 325 8.32 -3.03 -36.17
CA ARG A 325 7.24 -2.15 -36.60
C ARG A 325 6.53 -2.80 -37.79
N PRO A 326 5.18 -2.81 -37.83
CA PRO A 326 4.46 -3.27 -39.01
C PRO A 326 4.83 -2.43 -40.24
N GLU A 327 4.86 -3.07 -41.41
CA GLU A 327 4.95 -2.38 -42.68
C GLU A 327 3.65 -1.60 -42.95
N TRP A 328 3.59 -0.35 -42.50
CA TRP A 328 2.37 0.47 -42.54
C TRP A 328 1.77 0.66 -43.94
N ASN A 329 2.59 0.54 -44.99
CA ASN A 329 2.12 0.59 -46.37
C ASN A 329 1.35 -0.69 -46.74
N GLU A 330 1.70 -1.84 -46.17
CA GLU A 330 0.93 -3.08 -46.36
C GLU A 330 -0.39 -3.03 -45.58
N VAL A 331 -0.35 -2.49 -44.36
CA VAL A 331 -1.56 -2.27 -43.54
C VAL A 331 -2.55 -1.36 -44.25
N GLY A 332 -2.09 -0.22 -44.79
CA GLY A 332 -2.95 0.71 -45.54
C GLY A 332 -3.59 0.11 -46.79
N ARG A 333 -2.91 -0.82 -47.47
CA ARG A 333 -3.49 -1.53 -48.62
C ARG A 333 -4.66 -2.43 -48.24
N LYS A 334 -4.69 -2.93 -47.00
CA LYS A 334 -5.73 -3.86 -46.50
C LYS A 334 -6.90 -3.12 -45.83
N LEU A 335 -6.83 -1.80 -45.69
CA LEU A 335 -7.86 -0.99 -45.04
C LEU A 335 -8.88 -0.41 -46.05
N PRO A 336 -10.14 -0.21 -45.64
CA PRO A 336 -11.17 0.38 -46.49
C PRO A 336 -10.81 1.83 -46.85
N GLY A 337 -10.69 2.11 -48.15
CA GLY A 337 -10.18 3.37 -48.69
C GLY A 337 -8.76 3.31 -49.27
N GLY A 338 -8.06 2.19 -49.07
CA GLY A 338 -6.79 1.89 -49.72
C GLY A 338 -5.60 2.72 -49.24
N LEU A 339 -4.44 2.48 -49.88
CA LEU A 339 -3.16 3.06 -49.46
C LEU A 339 -3.13 4.59 -49.53
N THR A 340 -3.82 5.20 -50.49
CA THR A 340 -3.81 6.66 -50.69
C THR A 340 -4.49 7.39 -49.54
N LYS A 341 -5.71 6.99 -49.17
CA LYS A 341 -6.43 7.54 -48.02
C LYS A 341 -5.68 7.32 -46.71
N TRP A 342 -5.13 6.11 -46.53
CA TRP A 342 -4.31 5.79 -45.36
C TRP A 342 -3.08 6.70 -45.24
N LEU A 343 -2.39 6.97 -46.35
CA LEU A 343 -1.24 7.88 -46.33
C LEU A 343 -1.67 9.31 -46.04
N GLU A 344 -2.75 9.81 -46.66
CA GLU A 344 -3.28 11.15 -46.40
C GLU A 344 -3.65 11.35 -44.92
N GLU A 345 -4.31 10.38 -44.30
CA GLU A 345 -4.73 10.43 -42.89
C GLU A 345 -3.58 10.21 -41.90
N THR A 346 -2.49 9.55 -42.32
CA THR A 346 -1.38 9.17 -41.43
C THR A 346 -0.04 9.83 -41.74
N VAL A 347 0.02 10.81 -42.66
CA VAL A 347 1.26 11.48 -43.10
C VAL A 347 2.08 12.07 -41.95
N SER A 348 1.43 12.67 -40.95
CA SER A 348 2.10 13.34 -39.82
C SER A 348 2.22 12.47 -38.56
N MET A 349 1.80 11.21 -38.62
CA MET A 349 1.72 10.33 -37.45
C MET A 349 2.95 9.43 -37.29
N THR A 350 3.43 9.27 -36.06
CA THR A 350 4.42 8.26 -35.69
C THR A 350 3.83 6.85 -35.80
N SER A 351 4.67 5.82 -35.88
CA SER A 351 4.23 4.41 -35.94
C SER A 351 3.29 4.01 -34.79
N GLN A 352 3.46 4.60 -33.61
CA GLN A 352 2.59 4.34 -32.46
C GLN A 352 1.24 5.03 -32.63
N GLU A 353 1.24 6.28 -33.10
CA GLU A 353 0.02 7.03 -33.39
C GLU A 353 -0.77 6.41 -34.55
N LYS A 354 -0.10 5.87 -35.57
CA LYS A 354 -0.73 5.07 -36.65
C LYS A 354 -1.45 3.84 -36.12
N MET A 355 -0.85 3.15 -35.15
CA MET A 355 -1.48 2.01 -34.49
C MET A 355 -2.74 2.44 -33.72
N HIS A 356 -2.66 3.52 -32.94
CA HIS A 356 -3.82 4.04 -32.20
C HIS A 356 -4.92 4.57 -33.13
N PHE A 357 -4.56 5.24 -34.21
CA PHE A 357 -5.50 5.71 -35.22
C PHE A 357 -6.26 4.54 -35.85
N MET A 358 -5.55 3.48 -36.23
CA MET A 358 -6.16 2.27 -36.76
C MET A 358 -7.12 1.62 -35.77
N VAL A 359 -6.70 1.45 -34.51
CA VAL A 359 -7.57 0.91 -33.44
C VAL A 359 -8.82 1.77 -33.26
N ASN A 360 -8.66 3.10 -33.25
CA ASN A 360 -9.78 4.03 -33.13
C ASN A 360 -10.74 3.93 -34.32
N GLN A 361 -10.23 3.85 -35.56
CA GLN A 361 -11.05 3.66 -36.76
C GLN A 361 -11.89 2.38 -36.68
N PHE A 362 -11.30 1.26 -36.25
CA PHE A 362 -12.04 0.01 -36.06
C PHE A 362 -13.07 0.09 -34.93
N THR A 363 -12.77 0.80 -33.84
CA THR A 363 -13.74 1.00 -32.75
C THR A 363 -14.87 1.96 -33.12
N LEU A 364 -14.62 2.96 -33.98
CA LEU A 364 -15.62 3.92 -34.46
C LEU A 364 -16.55 3.27 -35.49
N GLN A 365 -16.01 2.46 -36.40
CA GLN A 365 -16.82 1.72 -37.40
C GLN A 365 -17.71 0.64 -36.80
N ASN A 366 -17.42 0.15 -35.58
CA ASN A 366 -18.29 -0.80 -34.88
C ASN A 366 -19.58 -0.18 -34.28
N ASN A 367 -19.73 1.15 -34.29
CA ASN A 367 -20.90 1.83 -33.71
C ASN A 367 -22.01 2.16 -34.71
N GLU A 368 -21.74 2.13 -36.02
CA GLU A 368 -22.77 2.34 -37.05
C GLU A 368 -23.11 1.02 -37.73
N ASN A 369 -24.37 0.60 -37.60
CA ASN A 369 -24.97 -0.58 -38.23
C ASN A 369 -24.73 -0.56 -39.75
N THR A 370 -23.67 -1.19 -40.20
CA THR A 370 -23.40 -1.43 -41.62
C THR A 370 -24.29 -2.57 -42.08
N GLU A 371 -25.27 -2.29 -42.95
CA GLU A 371 -26.06 -3.33 -43.60
C GLU A 371 -25.12 -4.18 -44.48
N PHE A 372 -24.90 -5.43 -44.05
CA PHE A 372 -23.99 -6.36 -44.70
C PHE A 372 -24.75 -7.17 -45.76
N ASN A 373 -24.45 -6.94 -47.04
CA ASN A 373 -25.03 -7.71 -48.13
C ASN A 373 -24.29 -9.04 -48.29
N LEU A 374 -24.79 -10.08 -47.62
CA LEU A 374 -24.25 -11.45 -47.65
C LEU A 374 -24.07 -12.00 -49.07
N ASN A 375 -24.98 -11.62 -50.00
CA ASN A 375 -24.97 -12.14 -51.37
C ASN A 375 -23.79 -11.60 -52.18
N THR A 376 -23.35 -10.35 -51.95
CA THR A 376 -22.21 -9.77 -52.65
C THR A 376 -20.89 -10.39 -52.18
N TYR A 377 -20.74 -10.56 -50.87
CA TYR A 377 -19.54 -11.15 -50.24
C TYR A 377 -19.31 -12.61 -50.66
N ILE A 378 -20.36 -13.44 -50.66
CA ILE A 378 -20.24 -14.86 -51.05
C ILE A 378 -19.94 -15.01 -52.55
N LYS A 379 -20.42 -14.09 -53.39
CA LYS A 379 -20.16 -14.12 -54.85
C LYS A 379 -18.71 -13.81 -55.18
N GLU A 380 -18.06 -12.91 -54.44
CA GLU A 380 -16.65 -12.55 -54.64
C GLU A 380 -15.68 -13.65 -54.22
N GLU A 381 -15.98 -14.40 -53.15
CA GLU A 381 -15.12 -15.47 -52.63
C GLU A 381 -15.36 -16.83 -53.31
N LEU A 382 -16.61 -17.18 -53.65
CA LEU A 382 -16.98 -18.55 -54.06
C LEU A 382 -17.51 -18.68 -55.50
N ASN A 383 -17.66 -17.57 -56.26
CA ASN A 383 -18.19 -17.52 -57.63
C ASN A 383 -19.59 -18.14 -57.87
N PHE A 384 -20.21 -18.76 -56.86
CA PHE A 384 -21.56 -19.34 -56.89
C PHE A 384 -22.18 -19.30 -55.49
N ILE A 385 -23.46 -18.95 -55.41
CA ILE A 385 -24.21 -18.89 -54.14
C ILE A 385 -25.16 -20.10 -54.12
N PRO A 386 -24.99 -21.06 -53.18
CA PRO A 386 -25.90 -22.19 -53.03
C PRO A 386 -27.35 -21.72 -52.82
N LEU A 387 -28.32 -22.40 -53.45
CA LEU A 387 -29.75 -22.03 -53.44
C LEU A 387 -30.35 -21.83 -52.04
N PHE A 388 -29.85 -22.57 -51.02
CA PHE A 388 -30.33 -22.46 -49.64
C PHE A 388 -29.78 -21.24 -48.88
N LEU A 389 -28.84 -20.50 -49.45
CA LEU A 389 -28.29 -19.24 -48.92
C LEU A 389 -28.70 -18.02 -49.75
N GLN A 390 -29.41 -18.21 -50.86
CA GLN A 390 -29.96 -17.10 -51.64
C GLN A 390 -31.19 -16.55 -50.91
N THR A 391 -31.04 -15.35 -50.35
CA THR A 391 -32.15 -14.61 -49.73
C THR A 391 -32.31 -13.26 -50.40
N ASP A 392 -33.53 -12.92 -50.81
CA ASP A 392 -33.89 -11.64 -51.44
C ASP A 392 -33.97 -10.47 -50.43
N SER A 393 -33.85 -10.77 -49.13
CA SER A 393 -33.89 -9.77 -48.06
C SER A 393 -32.49 -9.35 -47.61
N THR A 394 -32.31 -8.05 -47.36
CA THR A 394 -31.10 -7.51 -46.72
C THR A 394 -30.97 -8.04 -45.29
N VAL A 395 -29.85 -8.73 -45.00
CA VAL A 395 -29.60 -9.31 -43.68
C VAL A 395 -28.88 -8.29 -42.82
N LYS A 396 -29.49 -7.90 -41.69
CA LYS A 396 -28.85 -6.99 -40.74
C LYS A 396 -27.88 -7.77 -39.85
N PRO A 397 -26.59 -7.39 -39.76
CA PRO A 397 -25.69 -8.02 -38.80
C PRO A 397 -26.12 -7.61 -37.40
N ARG A 398 -26.50 -8.60 -36.59
CA ARG A 398 -26.77 -8.40 -35.18
C ARG A 398 -25.46 -8.56 -34.42
N PRO A 399 -24.98 -7.55 -33.69
CA PRO A 399 -23.83 -7.75 -32.80
C PRO A 399 -24.25 -8.75 -31.72
N MET A 400 -23.62 -9.91 -31.72
CA MET A 400 -23.81 -10.95 -30.73
C MET A 400 -22.48 -11.22 -30.03
N GLN A 401 -22.53 -11.38 -28.71
CA GLN A 401 -21.35 -11.77 -27.96
C GLN A 401 -20.96 -13.20 -28.36
N LEU A 402 -19.66 -13.52 -28.32
CA LEU A 402 -19.14 -14.84 -28.69
C LEU A 402 -19.87 -15.98 -27.97
N ARG A 403 -20.27 -15.75 -26.71
CA ARG A 403 -21.11 -16.66 -25.92
C ARG A 403 -22.43 -16.98 -26.62
N ASP A 404 -23.14 -15.97 -27.10
CA ASP A 404 -24.47 -16.11 -27.70
C ASP A 404 -24.37 -16.81 -29.07
N CYS A 405 -23.33 -16.51 -29.85
CA CYS A 405 -23.04 -17.22 -31.10
C CYS A 405 -22.79 -18.71 -30.86
N LEU A 406 -22.00 -19.06 -29.84
CA LEU A 406 -21.72 -20.45 -29.50
C LEU A 406 -22.98 -21.20 -29.03
N LEU A 407 -23.87 -20.54 -28.30
CA LEU A 407 -25.15 -21.12 -27.88
C LEU A 407 -26.05 -21.41 -29.09
N ILE A 408 -26.17 -20.46 -30.03
CA ILE A 408 -26.99 -20.64 -31.24
C ILE A 408 -26.41 -21.75 -32.13
N VAL A 409 -25.10 -21.79 -32.29
CA VAL A 409 -24.44 -22.87 -33.05
C VAL A 409 -24.71 -24.22 -32.40
N HIS A 410 -24.62 -24.29 -31.06
CA HIS A 410 -24.92 -25.52 -30.33
C HIS A 410 -26.39 -25.96 -30.51
N GLU A 411 -27.34 -25.04 -30.39
CA GLU A 411 -28.76 -25.33 -30.62
C GLU A 411 -29.02 -25.79 -32.06
N LEU A 412 -28.49 -25.11 -33.07
CA LEU A 412 -28.64 -25.50 -34.47
C LEU A 412 -28.08 -26.91 -34.74
N TRP A 413 -26.95 -27.26 -34.11
CA TRP A 413 -26.38 -28.60 -34.21
C TRP A 413 -27.22 -29.66 -33.52
N LEU A 414 -27.81 -29.37 -32.36
CA LEU A 414 -28.75 -30.26 -31.68
C LEU A 414 -30.01 -30.47 -32.53
N THR A 415 -30.58 -29.40 -33.09
CA THR A 415 -31.76 -29.47 -33.96
C THR A 415 -31.48 -30.30 -35.22
N ARG A 416 -30.36 -30.05 -35.91
CA ARG A 416 -29.97 -30.85 -37.09
C ARG A 416 -29.68 -32.31 -36.77
N LYS A 417 -29.12 -32.60 -35.60
CA LYS A 417 -28.92 -33.97 -35.13
C LYS A 417 -30.27 -34.66 -34.92
N SER A 418 -31.21 -33.99 -34.26
CA SER A 418 -32.56 -34.51 -34.04
C SER A 418 -33.34 -34.71 -35.35
N GLU A 419 -33.24 -33.82 -36.33
CA GLU A 419 -33.86 -33.98 -37.65
C GLU A 419 -33.28 -35.16 -38.42
N LYS A 420 -31.95 -35.33 -38.37
CA LYS A 420 -31.27 -36.46 -39.04
C LYS A 420 -31.64 -37.81 -38.40
N ASP A 421 -31.81 -37.81 -37.09
CA ASP A 421 -32.26 -38.99 -36.35
C ASP A 421 -33.75 -39.27 -36.60
N PHE A 422 -34.60 -38.24 -36.77
CA PHE A 422 -36.00 -38.38 -37.19
C PHE A 422 -36.16 -38.94 -38.61
N ILE A 423 -35.31 -38.53 -39.56
CA ILE A 423 -35.34 -39.02 -40.96
C ILE A 423 -34.88 -40.48 -41.03
N LYS A 424 -33.96 -40.91 -40.16
CA LYS A 424 -33.52 -42.32 -40.05
C LYS A 424 -34.57 -43.27 -39.45
N VAL A 425 -35.58 -42.75 -38.76
CA VAL A 425 -36.67 -43.55 -38.16
C VAL A 425 -37.84 -43.72 -39.14
N ARG A 426 -37.88 -42.95 -40.24
CA ARG A 426 -38.98 -42.93 -41.20
C ARG A 426 -38.70 -43.64 -42.54
N ASN A 427 -37.43 -43.99 -42.78
CA ASN A 427 -36.98 -44.91 -43.84
C ASN A 427 -36.56 -46.22 -43.18
#